data_AF-A0A7X8SLC4-F1
#
_entry.id   AF-A0A7X8SLC4-F1
#
_cell.length_a   1.000
_cell.length_b   1.000
_cell.length_c   1.000
_cell.angle_alpha   90.00
_cell.angle_beta   90.00
_cell.angle_gamma   90.00
#
_symmetry.space_group_name_H-M   'P 1'
#
loop_
_entity.id
_entity.type
_entity.pdbx_description
1 polymer ?
#
loop_
_entity_poly.entity_id
_entity_poly.type
_entity_poly.pdbx_seq_one_letter_code
_entity_poly.pdbx_strand_id
1 'polypeptide(L)'
;MSFCIYAQSPEQLYFRAGYRSVGELKIDSTKQFFTLPMSYGEDEILTLPEAETISRLQIDSVLLVYTDHPKDFDFSSLNINRIEAFSKWFDGSIDDPVIRWRIIKQTQGVSKRDFEKMFHGIVVYYRKHPRKESTPEEENKRKKQIEHRFDHLVKKKLHVEDHVNSNTAEIFSEHRDKWNKIVVVSDWTGSMYPYTLDLLSWLIQERAQDQVIGFVFFNDGDTKLSNQKVIGETYGVYHIRSSKVMPVMNLMASVKNKGDGGDLPENDIEALIYAQKEFPDANTFVLIGDNQSKVRDISLVDQLKRPVEIILNYADEDKNGIPYIVSDYKKLALVTGGNIYVNKQSFSTIDEIKSTRSLQLNDQ
;
A
#
# COMPACT_ATOMS: atom_id res chain seq x y z
N MET A 1 21.46 6.74 -0.17
CA MET A 1 20.77 5.72 -0.98
C MET A 1 20.79 4.42 -0.19
N SER A 2 19.67 4.06 0.43
CA SER A 2 19.56 2.79 1.15
C SER A 2 19.18 1.73 0.11
N PHE A 3 20.10 0.82 -0.21
CA PHE A 3 19.79 -0.32 -1.06
C PHE A 3 18.79 -1.21 -0.32
N CYS A 4 17.58 -1.34 -0.86
CA CYS A 4 16.57 -2.22 -0.30
C CYS A 4 16.98 -3.68 -0.56
N ILE A 5 17.63 -4.30 0.42
CA ILE A 5 18.25 -5.65 0.36
C ILE A 5 17.21 -6.79 0.13
N TYR A 6 15.91 -6.46 -0.02
CA TYR A 6 14.82 -7.43 -0.06
C TYR A 6 13.85 -7.27 -1.25
N ALA A 7 14.10 -6.33 -2.17
CA ALA A 7 13.33 -6.20 -3.42
C ALA A 7 13.56 -7.42 -4.34
N GLN A 8 12.52 -7.88 -5.04
CA GLN A 8 12.66 -8.84 -6.12
C GLN A 8 13.57 -8.22 -7.18
N SER A 9 14.67 -8.91 -7.51
CA SER A 9 15.57 -8.39 -8.55
C SER A 9 14.91 -8.50 -9.93
N PRO A 10 15.31 -7.66 -10.90
CA PRO A 10 14.94 -7.82 -12.30
C PRO A 10 15.14 -9.25 -12.82
N GLU A 11 16.23 -9.89 -12.39
CA GLU A 11 16.54 -11.29 -12.67
C GLU A 11 15.51 -12.27 -12.10
N GLN A 12 15.17 -12.15 -10.82
CA GLN A 12 14.16 -13.00 -10.19
C GLN A 12 12.79 -12.84 -10.85
N LEU A 13 12.43 -11.62 -11.28
CA LEU A 13 11.21 -11.36 -12.05
C LEU A 13 11.26 -12.02 -13.42
N TYR A 14 12.35 -11.86 -14.16
CA TYR A 14 12.52 -12.44 -15.48
C TYR A 14 12.25 -13.95 -15.46
N PHE A 15 12.85 -14.69 -14.54
CA PHE A 15 12.70 -16.15 -14.48
C PHE A 15 11.34 -16.62 -13.94
N ARG A 16 10.61 -15.79 -13.19
CA ARG A 16 9.26 -16.12 -12.67
C ARG A 16 8.12 -15.68 -13.57
N ALA A 17 8.37 -14.76 -14.49
CA ALA A 17 7.36 -14.20 -15.38
C ALA A 17 6.78 -15.26 -16.33
N GLY A 18 5.58 -15.01 -16.85
CA GLY A 18 4.97 -15.91 -17.84
C GLY A 18 5.62 -15.73 -19.21
N TYR A 19 6.16 -16.80 -19.80
CA TYR A 19 6.75 -16.77 -21.13
C TYR A 19 5.74 -17.11 -22.23
N ARG A 20 5.81 -16.39 -23.34
CA ARG A 20 5.00 -16.68 -24.52
C ARG A 20 5.77 -16.40 -25.81
N SER A 21 5.77 -17.36 -26.71
CA SER A 21 6.21 -17.14 -28.10
C SER A 21 5.01 -16.78 -28.98
N VAL A 22 5.18 -15.77 -29.83
CA VAL A 22 4.20 -15.33 -30.83
C VAL A 22 4.93 -15.07 -32.15
N GLY A 23 4.23 -15.11 -33.29
CA GLY A 23 4.85 -14.70 -34.55
C GLY A 23 5.30 -13.24 -34.49
N GLU A 24 4.35 -12.34 -34.36
CA GLU A 24 4.56 -10.91 -34.14
C GLU A 24 3.60 -10.45 -33.05
N LEU A 25 4.04 -9.56 -32.16
CA LEU A 25 3.16 -9.03 -31.13
C LEU A 25 2.04 -8.19 -31.76
N LYS A 26 0.80 -8.55 -31.47
CA LYS A 26 -0.35 -7.68 -31.71
C LYS A 26 -0.78 -7.05 -30.39
N ILE A 27 -0.50 -5.75 -30.26
CA ILE A 27 -0.91 -4.96 -29.09
C ILE A 27 -2.44 -4.89 -29.07
N ASP A 28 -3.03 -5.16 -27.92
CA ASP A 28 -4.48 -5.12 -27.71
C ASP A 28 -4.93 -3.66 -27.56
N SER A 29 -5.29 -3.04 -28.68
CA SER A 29 -5.75 -1.64 -28.73
C SER A 29 -7.09 -1.40 -28.06
N THR A 30 -7.80 -2.44 -27.63
CA THR A 30 -9.04 -2.29 -26.83
C THR A 30 -8.76 -1.90 -25.39
N LYS A 31 -7.50 -2.03 -24.94
CA LYS A 31 -7.03 -1.61 -23.62
C LYS A 31 -6.28 -0.30 -23.72
N GLN A 32 -6.20 0.42 -22.61
CA GLN A 32 -5.29 1.53 -22.49
C GLN A 32 -3.87 1.01 -22.30
N PHE A 33 -2.95 1.54 -23.09
CA PHE A 33 -1.55 1.16 -23.05
C PHE A 33 -0.66 2.33 -23.43
N PHE A 34 0.59 2.28 -22.99
CA PHE A 34 1.69 3.03 -23.57
C PHE A 34 2.84 2.06 -23.86
N THR A 35 3.72 2.46 -24.76
CA THR A 35 4.91 1.70 -25.11
C THR A 35 6.15 2.47 -24.66
N LEU A 36 7.17 1.71 -24.26
CA LEU A 36 8.51 2.19 -24.01
C LEU A 36 9.40 1.50 -25.05
N PRO A 37 9.51 2.07 -26.26
CA PRO A 37 10.27 1.47 -27.33
C PRO A 37 11.76 1.43 -26.97
N MET A 38 12.41 0.35 -27.36
CA MET A 38 13.85 0.15 -27.26
C MET A 38 14.36 -0.27 -28.62
N SER A 39 15.63 0.03 -28.92
CA SER A 39 16.24 -0.45 -30.17
C SER A 39 16.45 -1.97 -30.14
N TYR A 40 16.54 -2.57 -31.34
CA TYR A 40 16.91 -3.96 -31.50
C TYR A 40 18.24 -4.25 -30.77
N GLY A 41 18.24 -5.24 -29.87
CA GLY A 41 19.44 -5.62 -29.10
C GLY A 41 19.83 -4.68 -27.96
N GLU A 42 19.12 -3.57 -27.77
CA GLU A 42 19.45 -2.53 -26.78
C GLU A 42 18.45 -2.52 -25.60
N ASP A 43 18.87 -2.01 -24.44
CA ASP A 43 18.02 -1.87 -23.25
C ASP A 43 17.62 -0.44 -22.88
N GLU A 44 18.09 0.56 -23.63
CA GLU A 44 17.74 1.95 -23.43
C GLU A 44 16.32 2.29 -23.94
N ILE A 45 15.52 2.93 -23.07
CA ILE A 45 14.19 3.42 -23.41
C ILE A 45 14.32 4.68 -24.27
N LEU A 46 13.88 4.61 -25.53
CA LEU A 46 14.02 5.68 -26.50
C LEU A 46 13.03 6.83 -26.29
N THR A 47 11.84 6.53 -25.74
CA THR A 47 10.77 7.52 -25.58
C THR A 47 9.96 7.21 -24.35
N LEU A 48 9.68 8.25 -23.56
CA LEU A 48 8.95 8.17 -22.31
C LEU A 48 7.60 8.90 -22.42
N PRO A 49 6.53 8.41 -21.78
CA PRO A 49 5.28 9.14 -21.68
C PRO A 49 5.41 10.33 -20.71
N GLU A 50 4.46 11.26 -20.76
CA GLU A 50 4.44 12.43 -19.87
C GLU A 50 4.32 12.02 -18.38
N ALA A 51 5.23 12.52 -17.53
CA ALA A 51 5.38 12.08 -16.14
C ALA A 51 4.12 12.25 -15.27
N GLU A 52 3.36 13.33 -15.47
CA GLU A 52 2.11 13.60 -14.72
C GLU A 52 1.01 12.59 -15.06
N THR A 53 1.02 12.06 -16.29
CA THR A 53 0.10 10.99 -16.70
C THR A 53 0.42 9.68 -16.01
N ILE A 54 1.68 9.43 -15.63
CA ILE A 54 2.21 8.13 -15.19
C ILE A 54 2.10 7.90 -13.69
N SER A 55 2.37 8.92 -12.86
CA SER A 55 2.56 8.75 -11.41
C SER A 55 1.31 8.19 -10.70
N ARG A 56 0.13 8.38 -11.29
CA ARG A 56 -1.18 7.92 -10.82
C ARG A 56 -1.71 6.68 -11.53
N LEU A 57 -0.99 6.11 -12.51
CA LEU A 57 -1.50 4.96 -13.26
C LEU A 57 -1.44 3.69 -12.43
N GLN A 58 -2.57 3.01 -12.37
CA GLN A 58 -2.62 1.64 -11.90
C GLN A 58 -2.25 0.70 -13.05
N ILE A 59 -1.05 0.13 -12.98
CA ILE A 59 -0.55 -0.81 -13.98
C ILE A 59 -1.19 -2.17 -13.77
N ASP A 60 -1.69 -2.77 -14.85
CA ASP A 60 -2.30 -4.10 -14.84
C ASP A 60 -1.34 -5.21 -15.26
N SER A 61 -0.55 -4.92 -16.28
CA SER A 61 0.37 -5.88 -16.86
C SER A 61 1.44 -5.19 -17.66
N VAL A 62 2.62 -5.79 -17.62
CA VAL A 62 3.78 -5.36 -18.38
C VAL A 62 4.20 -6.50 -19.29
N LEU A 63 4.32 -6.21 -20.58
CA LEU A 63 4.91 -7.12 -21.56
C LEU A 63 6.32 -6.64 -21.84
N LEU A 64 7.32 -7.46 -21.56
CA LEU A 64 8.65 -7.29 -22.14
C LEU A 64 8.67 -8.02 -23.48
N VAL A 65 9.04 -7.32 -24.54
CA VAL A 65 8.96 -7.81 -25.91
C VAL A 65 10.34 -7.83 -26.54
N TYR A 66 10.76 -9.00 -27.01
CA TYR A 66 12.01 -9.19 -27.73
C TYR A 66 11.81 -10.16 -28.90
N THR A 67 12.85 -10.32 -29.71
CA THR A 67 12.85 -11.16 -30.90
C THR A 67 13.75 -12.37 -30.74
N ASP A 68 13.39 -13.46 -31.40
CA ASP A 68 14.17 -14.71 -31.45
C ASP A 68 15.36 -14.64 -32.41
N HIS A 69 16.12 -13.53 -32.34
CA HIS A 69 17.30 -13.29 -33.18
C HIS A 69 18.42 -12.61 -32.40
N PRO A 70 19.68 -13.09 -32.52
CA PRO A 70 20.07 -14.31 -33.24
C PRO A 70 19.44 -15.57 -32.61
N LYS A 71 19.15 -16.59 -33.43
CA LYS A 71 18.58 -17.84 -32.92
C LYS A 71 19.53 -18.49 -31.93
N ASP A 72 18.95 -19.21 -30.97
CA ASP A 72 19.68 -19.98 -29.96
C ASP A 72 20.62 -19.15 -29.07
N PHE A 73 20.38 -17.83 -29.01
CA PHE A 73 21.10 -16.93 -28.11
C PHE A 73 20.38 -16.78 -26.77
N ASP A 74 21.13 -16.63 -25.70
CA ASP A 74 20.57 -16.35 -24.38
C ASP A 74 20.30 -14.85 -24.21
N PHE A 75 19.02 -14.47 -24.27
CA PHE A 75 18.58 -13.09 -24.09
C PHE A 75 18.33 -12.71 -22.63
N SER A 76 18.66 -13.58 -21.66
CA SER A 76 18.45 -13.34 -20.24
C SER A 76 19.05 -12.00 -19.81
N SER A 77 20.34 -11.77 -20.07
CA SER A 77 21.05 -10.54 -19.67
C SER A 77 20.38 -9.28 -20.26
N LEU A 78 20.09 -9.29 -21.56
CA LEU A 78 19.42 -8.16 -22.23
C LEU A 78 18.05 -7.88 -21.60
N ASN A 79 17.23 -8.92 -21.43
CA ASN A 79 15.87 -8.74 -20.92
C ASN A 79 15.85 -8.35 -19.44
N ILE A 80 16.82 -8.81 -18.65
CA ILE A 80 17.01 -8.39 -17.26
C ILE A 80 17.34 -6.89 -17.20
N ASN A 81 18.27 -6.40 -18.05
CA ASN A 81 18.60 -4.98 -18.12
C ASN A 81 17.39 -4.13 -18.53
N ARG A 82 16.56 -4.63 -19.46
CA ARG A 82 15.31 -3.95 -19.87
C ARG A 82 14.30 -3.83 -18.73
N ILE A 83 14.17 -4.87 -17.90
CA ILE A 83 13.35 -4.83 -16.68
C ILE A 83 13.93 -3.80 -15.69
N GLU A 84 15.26 -3.77 -15.54
CA GLU A 84 15.92 -2.80 -14.68
C GLU A 84 15.67 -1.36 -15.16
N ALA A 85 15.83 -1.09 -16.45
CA ALA A 85 15.54 0.21 -17.08
C ALA A 85 14.10 0.67 -16.80
N PHE A 86 13.14 -0.25 -16.86
CA PHE A 86 11.75 0.02 -16.48
C PHE A 86 11.58 0.35 -15.01
N SER A 87 12.17 -0.44 -14.11
CA SER A 87 12.03 -0.24 -12.67
C SER A 87 12.63 1.08 -12.17
N LYS A 88 13.65 1.61 -12.85
CA LYS A 88 14.21 2.95 -12.56
C LYS A 88 13.17 4.05 -12.78
N TRP A 89 12.27 3.86 -13.74
CA TRP A 89 11.17 4.79 -14.04
C TRP A 89 9.91 4.50 -13.23
N PHE A 90 9.66 3.23 -12.93
CA PHE A 90 8.49 2.76 -12.20
C PHE A 90 8.89 2.09 -10.90
N ASP A 91 9.30 2.89 -9.92
CA ASP A 91 9.76 2.36 -8.63
C ASP A 91 8.70 1.47 -7.97
N GLY A 92 9.14 0.31 -7.49
CA GLY A 92 8.29 -0.73 -6.91
C GLY A 92 7.53 -1.61 -7.91
N SER A 93 7.61 -1.39 -9.23
CA SER A 93 6.80 -2.15 -10.21
C SER A 93 7.16 -3.62 -10.35
N ILE A 94 8.40 -3.99 -9.98
CA ILE A 94 8.86 -5.37 -10.02
C ILE A 94 8.21 -6.19 -8.90
N ASP A 95 8.06 -5.56 -7.74
CA ASP A 95 7.51 -6.18 -6.53
C ASP A 95 5.99 -5.99 -6.40
N ASP A 96 5.36 -5.21 -7.29
CA ASP A 96 3.92 -4.93 -7.22
C ASP A 96 3.10 -6.21 -7.52
N PRO A 97 2.32 -6.72 -6.55
CA PRO A 97 1.59 -7.98 -6.71
C PRO A 97 0.47 -7.91 -7.77
N VAL A 98 0.00 -6.70 -8.13
CA VAL A 98 -1.02 -6.46 -9.16
C VAL A 98 -0.44 -6.66 -10.55
N ILE A 99 0.82 -6.27 -10.75
CA ILE A 99 1.41 -6.20 -12.07
C ILE A 99 1.70 -7.62 -12.58
N ARG A 100 1.04 -7.98 -13.68
CA ARG A 100 1.29 -9.25 -14.35
C ARG A 100 2.36 -9.08 -15.42
N TRP A 101 3.54 -9.62 -15.14
CA TRP A 101 4.66 -9.64 -16.09
C TRP A 101 4.57 -10.80 -17.07
N ARG A 102 4.81 -10.51 -18.34
CA ARG A 102 4.96 -11.52 -19.40
C ARG A 102 6.15 -11.21 -20.28
N ILE A 103 6.91 -12.24 -20.60
CA ILE A 103 8.04 -12.18 -21.51
C ILE A 103 7.58 -12.72 -22.86
N ILE A 104 7.54 -11.84 -23.86
CA ILE A 104 7.04 -12.13 -25.21
C ILE A 104 8.20 -12.25 -26.18
N LYS A 105 8.37 -13.45 -26.74
CA LYS A 105 9.34 -13.73 -27.80
C LYS A 105 8.64 -13.71 -29.16
N GLN A 106 9.10 -12.84 -30.06
CA GLN A 106 8.60 -12.72 -31.44
C GLN A 106 9.45 -13.57 -32.38
N THR A 107 8.82 -14.39 -33.22
CA THR A 107 9.50 -15.41 -34.03
C THR A 107 9.31 -15.25 -35.54
N GLN A 108 8.48 -14.30 -36.01
CA GLN A 108 8.13 -14.14 -37.43
C GLN A 108 9.19 -13.36 -38.23
N GLY A 109 10.41 -13.90 -38.32
CA GLY A 109 11.50 -13.31 -39.10
C GLY A 109 12.45 -14.36 -39.63
N VAL A 110 13.09 -14.07 -40.76
CA VAL A 110 14.11 -14.96 -41.36
C VAL A 110 15.47 -14.28 -41.49
N SER A 111 15.53 -12.95 -41.41
CA SER A 111 16.75 -12.15 -41.44
C SER A 111 16.82 -11.18 -40.27
N LYS A 112 18.03 -10.75 -39.91
CA LYS A 112 18.25 -9.68 -38.91
C LYS A 112 17.36 -8.47 -39.18
N ARG A 113 17.23 -8.07 -40.45
CA ARG A 113 16.43 -6.92 -40.88
C ARG A 113 14.93 -7.10 -40.62
N ASP A 114 14.41 -8.32 -40.66
CA ASP A 114 13.00 -8.59 -40.33
C ASP A 114 12.77 -8.39 -38.83
N PHE A 115 13.69 -8.91 -38.00
CA PHE A 115 13.61 -8.77 -36.56
C PHE A 115 13.85 -7.34 -36.09
N GLU A 116 14.78 -6.59 -36.68
CA GLU A 116 15.03 -5.17 -36.40
C GLU A 116 13.78 -4.28 -36.60
N LYS A 117 12.85 -4.68 -37.48
CA LYS A 117 11.61 -3.94 -37.73
C LYS A 117 10.48 -4.26 -36.74
N MET A 118 10.62 -5.35 -35.98
CA MET A 118 9.62 -5.70 -34.97
C MET A 118 9.72 -4.77 -33.77
N PHE A 119 8.65 -4.72 -32.98
CA PHE A 119 8.69 -3.95 -31.74
C PHE A 119 9.64 -4.60 -30.73
N HIS A 120 10.59 -3.82 -30.20
CA HIS A 120 11.34 -4.17 -29.00
C HIS A 120 11.07 -3.16 -27.90
N GLY A 121 11.08 -3.66 -26.67
CA GLY A 121 10.89 -2.84 -25.49
C GLY A 121 9.67 -3.30 -24.71
N ILE A 122 8.96 -2.36 -24.11
CA ILE A 122 7.97 -2.67 -23.09
C ILE A 122 6.60 -2.13 -23.50
N VAL A 123 5.57 -2.96 -23.32
CA VAL A 123 4.17 -2.54 -23.43
C VAL A 123 3.55 -2.56 -22.04
N VAL A 124 3.10 -1.41 -21.57
CA VAL A 124 2.43 -1.29 -20.27
C VAL A 124 0.95 -1.11 -20.51
N TYR A 125 0.16 -2.04 -20.02
CA TYR A 125 -1.29 -1.87 -19.94
C TYR A 125 -1.66 -1.29 -18.59
N TYR A 126 -2.45 -0.24 -18.61
CA TYR A 126 -2.95 0.45 -17.42
C TYR A 126 -4.44 0.70 -17.57
N ARG A 127 -5.10 1.06 -16.47
CA ARG A 127 -6.50 1.50 -16.51
C ARG A 127 -6.62 2.93 -16.02
N LYS A 128 -7.41 3.72 -16.74
CA LYS A 128 -7.81 5.07 -16.35
C LYS A 128 -9.10 5.04 -15.51
N HIS A 129 -10.03 4.08 -15.68
CA HIS A 129 -11.38 4.02 -15.03
C HIS A 129 -11.95 2.55 -15.02
N PRO A 130 -13.09 2.21 -14.33
CA PRO A 130 -13.32 0.88 -13.74
C PRO A 130 -13.50 -0.28 -14.73
N ARG A 131 -13.24 -1.49 -14.25
CA ARG A 131 -13.21 -2.74 -15.03
C ARG A 131 -14.59 -3.05 -15.62
N LYS A 132 -14.61 -3.73 -16.78
CA LYS A 132 -15.79 -4.53 -17.16
C LYS A 132 -16.13 -5.48 -16.02
N GLU A 133 -17.41 -5.61 -15.69
CA GLU A 133 -17.89 -6.59 -14.72
C GLU A 133 -17.36 -7.98 -15.10
N SER A 134 -16.59 -8.57 -14.20
CA SER A 134 -16.17 -9.97 -14.26
C SER A 134 -17.18 -10.82 -13.51
N THR A 135 -17.25 -12.12 -13.83
CA THR A 135 -18.11 -13.01 -13.04
C THR A 135 -17.61 -13.06 -11.58
N PRO A 136 -18.49 -13.35 -10.61
CA PRO A 136 -18.08 -13.52 -9.22
C PRO A 136 -16.94 -14.55 -9.05
N GLU A 137 -16.94 -15.61 -9.86
CA GLU A 137 -15.90 -16.65 -9.83
C GLU A 137 -14.53 -16.13 -10.29
N GLU A 138 -14.49 -15.38 -11.40
CA GLU A 138 -13.26 -14.78 -11.92
C GLU A 138 -12.67 -13.77 -10.94
N GLU A 139 -13.55 -13.01 -10.28
CA GLU A 139 -13.15 -12.02 -9.31
C GLU A 139 -12.61 -12.65 -8.03
N ASN A 140 -13.27 -13.70 -7.53
CA ASN A 140 -12.79 -14.49 -6.41
C ASN A 140 -11.42 -15.13 -6.70
N LYS A 141 -11.24 -15.67 -7.90
CA LYS A 141 -9.94 -16.23 -8.33
C LYS A 141 -8.84 -15.17 -8.35
N ARG A 142 -9.16 -13.94 -8.79
CA ARG A 142 -8.21 -12.82 -8.78
C ARG A 142 -7.84 -12.40 -7.37
N LYS A 143 -8.83 -12.19 -6.49
CA LYS A 143 -8.60 -11.76 -5.09
C LYS A 143 -7.69 -12.76 -4.37
N LYS A 144 -7.98 -14.07 -4.49
CA LYS A 144 -7.13 -15.14 -3.94
C LYS A 144 -5.68 -15.11 -4.46
N GLN A 145 -5.48 -14.82 -5.75
CA GLN A 145 -4.13 -14.72 -6.32
C GLN A 145 -3.36 -13.51 -5.79
N ILE A 146 -4.05 -12.39 -5.59
CA ILE A 146 -3.47 -11.16 -5.03
C ILE A 146 -3.11 -11.39 -3.57
N GLU A 147 -4.04 -11.92 -2.79
CA GLU A 147 -3.88 -12.27 -1.37
C GLU A 147 -2.65 -13.16 -1.16
N HIS A 148 -2.55 -14.27 -1.90
CA HIS A 148 -1.39 -15.17 -1.80
C HIS A 148 -0.05 -14.46 -2.12
N ARG A 149 -0.02 -13.54 -3.09
CA ARG A 149 1.19 -12.77 -3.42
C ARG A 149 1.51 -11.74 -2.33
N PHE A 150 0.48 -11.09 -1.81
CA PHE A 150 0.58 -10.12 -0.73
C PHE A 150 1.11 -10.79 0.55
N ASP A 151 0.57 -11.93 0.94
CA ASP A 151 1.04 -12.71 2.11
C ASP A 151 2.52 -13.09 1.97
N HIS A 152 2.93 -13.55 0.78
CA HIS A 152 4.32 -13.87 0.53
C HIS A 152 5.23 -12.64 0.67
N LEU A 153 4.76 -11.47 0.20
CA LEU A 153 5.47 -10.22 0.31
C LEU A 153 5.58 -9.73 1.77
N VAL A 154 4.49 -9.82 2.54
CA VAL A 154 4.45 -9.48 3.98
C VAL A 154 5.45 -10.33 4.76
N LYS A 155 5.41 -11.65 4.60
CA LYS A 155 6.35 -12.58 5.25
C LYS A 155 7.79 -12.26 4.90
N LYS A 156 8.07 -11.97 3.64
CA LYS A 156 9.42 -11.67 3.14
C LYS A 156 9.96 -10.33 3.66
N LYS A 157 9.12 -9.30 3.74
CA LYS A 157 9.54 -7.90 4.00
C LYS A 157 9.42 -7.47 5.46
N LEU A 158 8.37 -7.92 6.14
CA LEU A 158 8.04 -7.47 7.49
C LEU A 158 8.32 -8.55 8.55
N HIS A 159 8.50 -9.81 8.13
CA HIS A 159 8.63 -10.96 9.02
C HIS A 159 7.43 -11.10 9.97
N VAL A 160 6.24 -10.82 9.44
CA VAL A 160 4.96 -10.98 10.13
C VAL A 160 4.29 -12.23 9.57
N GLU A 161 3.89 -13.15 10.45
CA GLU A 161 3.24 -14.41 10.07
C GLU A 161 1.72 -14.40 10.26
N ASP A 162 1.20 -13.40 10.97
CA ASP A 162 -0.19 -13.32 11.38
C ASP A 162 -1.15 -13.23 10.19
N HIS A 163 -2.26 -13.94 10.32
CA HIS A 163 -3.34 -13.92 9.34
C HIS A 163 -4.06 -12.58 9.39
N VAL A 164 -4.25 -11.99 8.21
CA VAL A 164 -4.95 -10.73 7.98
C VAL A 164 -6.46 -10.94 8.11
N ASN A 165 -6.94 -11.17 9.34
CA ASN A 165 -8.37 -11.17 9.67
C ASN A 165 -8.64 -9.94 10.54
N SER A 166 -8.62 -8.76 9.93
CA SER A 166 -8.94 -7.47 10.56
C SER A 166 -10.21 -6.88 9.92
N ASN A 167 -10.86 -5.93 10.59
CA ASN A 167 -12.07 -5.27 10.09
C ASN A 167 -11.81 -3.95 9.36
N THR A 168 -10.55 -3.53 9.21
CA THR A 168 -10.19 -2.23 8.58
C THR A 168 -10.66 -2.16 7.13
N ALA A 169 -10.48 -3.23 6.35
CA ALA A 169 -10.92 -3.33 4.96
C ALA A 169 -12.44 -3.18 4.80
N GLU A 170 -13.21 -3.70 5.75
CA GLU A 170 -14.68 -3.63 5.75
C GLU A 170 -15.14 -2.18 5.92
N ILE A 171 -14.58 -1.45 6.90
CA ILE A 171 -14.89 -0.03 7.13
C ILE A 171 -14.54 0.82 5.90
N PHE A 172 -13.37 0.61 5.30
CA PHE A 172 -13.00 1.32 4.07
C PHE A 172 -13.94 0.99 2.90
N SER A 173 -14.44 -0.24 2.82
CA SER A 173 -15.43 -0.64 1.81
C SER A 173 -16.76 0.09 1.99
N GLU A 174 -17.27 0.15 3.23
CA GLU A 174 -18.53 0.83 3.55
C GLU A 174 -18.46 2.35 3.28
N HIS A 175 -17.28 2.93 3.47
CA HIS A 175 -17.05 4.37 3.30
C HIS A 175 -16.49 4.75 1.93
N ARG A 176 -16.41 3.79 0.99
CA ARG A 176 -15.78 3.96 -0.32
C ARG A 176 -16.31 5.14 -1.13
N ASP A 177 -17.61 5.43 -1.04
CA ASP A 177 -18.21 6.53 -1.82
C ASP A 177 -18.14 7.89 -1.13
N LYS A 178 -17.73 7.93 0.15
CA LYS A 178 -17.69 9.14 0.98
C LYS A 178 -16.27 9.62 1.22
N TRP A 179 -15.36 8.71 1.55
CA TRP A 179 -13.97 9.05 1.86
C TRP A 179 -13.14 9.21 0.59
N ASN A 180 -12.36 10.29 0.51
CA ASN A 180 -11.44 10.55 -0.58
C ASN A 180 -10.26 11.40 -0.06
N LYS A 181 -9.16 11.45 -0.81
CA LYS A 181 -7.91 12.10 -0.38
C LYS A 181 -7.56 11.74 1.07
N ILE A 182 -7.60 10.45 1.34
CA ILE A 182 -7.45 9.88 2.68
C ILE A 182 -5.98 9.90 3.06
N VAL A 183 -5.70 10.30 4.29
CA VAL A 183 -4.42 10.07 4.95
C VAL A 183 -4.66 9.08 6.07
N VAL A 184 -3.97 7.95 5.99
CA VAL A 184 -4.02 6.91 7.00
C VAL A 184 -2.92 7.18 8.00
N VAL A 185 -3.27 7.42 9.25
CA VAL A 185 -2.37 7.53 10.39
C VAL A 185 -2.48 6.22 11.15
N SER A 186 -1.39 5.47 11.27
CA SER A 186 -1.42 4.12 11.80
C SER A 186 -0.40 3.97 12.91
N ASP A 187 -0.87 3.48 14.05
CA ASP A 187 -0.01 2.81 15.01
C ASP A 187 0.70 1.67 14.27
N TRP A 188 2.03 1.65 14.36
CA TRP A 188 2.88 0.67 13.69
C TRP A 188 3.72 -0.13 14.68
N THR A 189 3.11 -0.54 15.78
CA THR A 189 3.61 -1.50 16.76
C THR A 189 3.12 -2.93 16.48
N GLY A 190 3.70 -3.90 17.18
CA GLY A 190 3.47 -5.33 16.95
C GLY A 190 2.01 -5.78 16.95
N SER A 191 1.20 -5.26 17.89
CA SER A 191 -0.23 -5.57 18.02
C SER A 191 -1.07 -5.03 16.86
N MET A 192 -0.59 -4.00 16.17
CA MET A 192 -1.34 -3.26 15.17
C MET A 192 -1.04 -3.68 13.73
N TYR A 193 -0.01 -4.51 13.50
CA TYR A 193 0.35 -4.98 12.15
C TYR A 193 -0.82 -5.57 11.34
N PRO A 194 -1.68 -6.45 11.89
CA PRO A 194 -2.76 -7.06 11.11
C PRO A 194 -3.75 -6.03 10.54
N TYR A 195 -3.98 -4.91 11.23
CA TYR A 195 -5.01 -3.93 10.88
C TYR A 195 -4.62 -3.06 9.69
N THR A 196 -3.39 -2.57 9.70
CA THR A 196 -2.85 -1.80 8.57
C THR A 196 -2.59 -2.69 7.36
N LEU A 197 -2.16 -3.94 7.57
CA LEU A 197 -1.93 -4.91 6.49
C LEU A 197 -3.22 -5.30 5.78
N ASP A 198 -4.31 -5.41 6.53
CA ASP A 198 -5.67 -5.62 5.99
C ASP A 198 -6.08 -4.48 5.06
N LEU A 199 -5.85 -3.23 5.46
CA LEU A 199 -6.08 -2.08 4.58
C LEU A 199 -5.22 -2.14 3.32
N LEU A 200 -3.93 -2.45 3.43
CA LEU A 200 -3.06 -2.55 2.25
C LEU A 200 -3.51 -3.67 1.30
N SER A 201 -3.90 -4.82 1.84
CA SER A 201 -4.45 -5.93 1.06
C SER A 201 -5.71 -5.46 0.32
N TRP A 202 -6.63 -4.80 1.02
CA TRP A 202 -7.85 -4.25 0.44
C TRP A 202 -7.60 -3.23 -0.67
N LEU A 203 -6.67 -2.28 -0.47
CA LEU A 203 -6.32 -1.28 -1.48
C LEU A 203 -5.88 -1.93 -2.80
N ILE A 204 -5.16 -3.05 -2.72
CA ILE A 204 -4.73 -3.82 -3.89
C ILE A 204 -5.90 -4.58 -4.51
N GLN A 205 -6.65 -5.30 -3.67
CA GLN A 205 -7.74 -6.15 -4.10
C GLN A 205 -8.84 -5.32 -4.75
N GLU A 206 -9.32 -4.28 -4.08
CA GLU A 206 -10.38 -3.39 -4.57
C GLU A 206 -9.88 -2.26 -5.48
N ARG A 207 -8.56 -2.17 -5.67
CA ARG A 207 -7.93 -1.14 -6.53
C ARG A 207 -8.24 0.28 -6.08
N ALA A 208 -8.46 0.47 -4.78
CA ALA A 208 -8.86 1.72 -4.15
C ALA A 208 -7.67 2.64 -3.77
N GLN A 209 -6.51 2.39 -4.38
CA GLN A 209 -5.26 3.12 -4.10
C GLN A 209 -5.38 4.62 -4.41
N ASP A 210 -6.25 5.02 -5.32
CA ASP A 210 -6.50 6.42 -5.66
C ASP A 210 -7.26 7.20 -4.56
N GLN A 211 -7.92 6.50 -3.63
CA GLN A 211 -8.61 7.13 -2.50
C GLN A 211 -7.63 7.61 -1.42
N VAL A 212 -6.47 6.94 -1.29
CA VAL A 212 -5.44 7.22 -0.29
C VAL A 212 -4.32 8.03 -0.92
N ILE A 213 -3.99 9.19 -0.34
CA ILE A 213 -2.91 10.06 -0.82
C ILE A 213 -1.62 9.91 -0.02
N GLY A 214 -1.68 9.26 1.14
CA GLY A 214 -0.50 8.95 1.92
C GLY A 214 -0.78 8.21 3.22
N PHE A 215 0.33 7.78 3.82
CA PHE A 215 0.37 7.11 5.12
C PHE A 215 1.28 7.89 6.06
N VAL A 216 0.92 7.88 7.34
CA VAL A 216 1.74 8.29 8.47
C VAL A 216 1.79 7.11 9.44
N PHE A 217 2.98 6.66 9.78
CA PHE A 217 3.23 5.59 10.74
C PHE A 217 3.91 6.17 11.98
N PHE A 218 3.54 5.68 13.15
CA PHE A 218 4.22 6.01 14.40
C PHE A 218 4.58 4.74 15.18
N ASN A 219 5.69 4.79 15.92
CA ASN A 219 6.22 3.69 16.72
C ASN A 219 6.62 4.12 18.15
N ASP A 220 6.06 5.25 18.59
CA ASP A 220 6.28 5.83 19.92
C ASP A 220 7.77 6.06 20.26
N GLY A 221 8.44 6.74 19.34
CA GLY A 221 9.72 7.39 19.61
C GLY A 221 10.97 6.55 19.40
N ASP A 222 10.99 5.63 18.42
CA ASP A 222 12.20 4.92 17.96
C ASP A 222 13.01 4.22 19.09
N THR A 223 12.36 3.39 19.91
CA THR A 223 12.96 2.69 21.09
C THR A 223 13.47 3.57 22.22
N LYS A 224 13.11 4.86 22.25
CA LYS A 224 13.36 5.71 23.43
C LYS A 224 12.82 5.06 24.70
N LEU A 225 13.53 5.26 25.80
CA LEU A 225 13.03 4.89 27.12
C LEU A 225 11.83 5.78 27.48
N SER A 226 10.88 5.29 28.28
CA SER A 226 9.66 6.02 28.66
C SER A 226 9.93 7.43 29.19
N ASN A 227 11.00 7.61 29.98
CA ASN A 227 11.38 8.91 30.54
C ASN A 227 11.93 9.92 29.51
N GLN A 228 12.23 9.48 28.28
CA GLN A 228 12.69 10.31 27.17
C GLN A 228 11.55 10.66 26.19
N LYS A 229 10.36 10.07 26.36
CA LYS A 229 9.18 10.30 25.54
C LYS A 229 8.42 11.52 26.06
N VAL A 230 8.98 12.69 25.78
CA VAL A 230 8.38 13.98 26.14
C VAL A 230 7.23 14.26 25.19
N ILE A 231 6.03 14.50 25.75
CA ILE A 231 4.83 14.84 24.96
C ILE A 231 5.11 16.02 24.02
N GLY A 232 4.83 15.84 22.72
CA GLY A 232 5.10 16.82 21.67
C GLY A 232 6.49 16.74 21.05
N GLU A 233 7.37 15.92 21.65
CA GLU A 233 8.73 15.63 21.21
C GLU A 233 9.03 14.13 21.37
N THR A 234 8.04 13.26 21.16
CA THR A 234 8.22 11.81 21.25
C THR A 234 9.02 11.30 20.05
N TYR A 235 8.82 11.91 18.87
CA TYR A 235 9.35 11.50 17.56
C TYR A 235 8.80 10.13 17.12
N GLY A 236 9.51 9.38 16.28
CA GLY A 236 9.02 8.11 15.75
C GLY A 236 7.89 8.23 14.72
N VAL A 237 7.66 9.43 14.16
CA VAL A 237 6.62 9.68 13.16
C VAL A 237 7.23 9.72 11.76
N TYR A 238 6.67 8.94 10.84
CA TYR A 238 7.17 8.75 9.49
C TYR A 238 6.03 8.84 8.48
N HIS A 239 6.27 9.40 7.30
CA HIS A 239 5.22 9.53 6.29
C HIS A 239 5.69 9.15 4.88
N ILE A 240 4.71 8.88 4.02
CA ILE A 240 4.89 8.76 2.58
C ILE A 240 3.67 9.31 1.83
N ARG A 241 3.90 10.12 0.79
CA ARG A 241 2.86 10.59 -0.14
C ARG A 241 2.63 9.59 -1.27
N SER A 242 2.14 8.41 -0.92
CA SER A 242 1.88 7.32 -1.86
C SER A 242 0.93 6.30 -1.24
N SER A 243 0.13 5.65 -2.08
CA SER A 243 -0.67 4.48 -1.75
C SER A 243 -0.17 3.20 -2.43
N LYS A 244 0.96 3.27 -3.13
CA LYS A 244 1.60 2.11 -3.75
C LYS A 244 2.15 1.21 -2.66
N VAL A 245 1.77 -0.06 -2.72
CA VAL A 245 2.06 -1.03 -1.65
C VAL A 245 3.53 -1.18 -1.39
N MET A 246 4.37 -1.22 -2.42
CA MET A 246 5.81 -1.43 -2.24
C MET A 246 6.52 -0.27 -1.54
N PRO A 247 6.36 0.99 -1.98
CA PRO A 247 6.85 2.12 -1.23
C PRO A 247 6.33 2.17 0.22
N VAL A 248 5.05 1.88 0.44
CA VAL A 248 4.46 1.89 1.79
C VAL A 248 5.04 0.77 2.66
N MET A 249 5.16 -0.46 2.16
CA MET A 249 5.77 -1.58 2.89
C MET A 249 7.26 -1.37 3.19
N ASN A 250 8.01 -0.70 2.30
CA ASN A 250 9.40 -0.35 2.57
C ASN A 250 9.50 0.68 3.72
N LEU A 251 8.55 1.62 3.81
CA LEU A 251 8.46 2.53 4.94
C LEU A 251 8.11 1.76 6.22
N MET A 252 7.07 0.92 6.19
CA MET A 252 6.67 0.08 7.33
C MET A 252 7.83 -0.77 7.87
N ALA A 253 8.61 -1.41 6.99
CA ALA A 253 9.80 -2.17 7.39
C ALA A 253 10.84 -1.28 8.08
N SER A 254 11.03 -0.06 7.57
CA SER A 254 11.96 0.91 8.15
C SER A 254 11.51 1.41 9.52
N VAL A 255 10.21 1.66 9.71
CA VAL A 255 9.64 2.09 11.00
C VAL A 255 9.74 0.96 12.03
N LYS A 256 9.35 -0.27 11.66
CA LYS A 256 9.47 -1.46 12.50
C LYS A 256 10.90 -1.70 12.98
N ASN A 257 11.90 -1.52 12.11
CA ASN A 257 13.31 -1.70 12.47
C ASN A 257 13.84 -0.63 13.44
N LYS A 258 13.14 0.50 13.58
CA LYS A 258 13.51 1.56 14.51
C LYS A 258 12.86 1.43 15.88
N GLY A 259 11.88 0.53 16.03
CA GLY A 259 11.19 0.28 17.29
C GLY A 259 9.74 -0.16 17.08
N ASP A 260 9.19 -0.80 18.10
CA ASP A 260 7.86 -1.43 18.11
C ASP A 260 7.02 -1.06 19.35
N GLY A 261 7.28 0.07 20.01
CA GLY A 261 6.46 0.57 21.13
C GLY A 261 6.87 0.02 22.49
N GLY A 262 8.08 0.39 22.96
CA GLY A 262 8.71 -0.21 24.15
C GLY A 262 7.95 -0.09 25.50
N ASP A 263 7.02 0.83 25.64
CA ASP A 263 6.06 0.92 26.74
C ASP A 263 4.65 1.11 26.19
N LEU A 264 3.63 0.83 27.01
CA LEU A 264 2.26 0.69 26.51
C LEU A 264 1.65 1.96 25.89
N PRO A 265 1.82 3.19 26.42
CA PRO A 265 1.19 4.37 25.83
C PRO A 265 1.81 4.81 24.51
N GLU A 266 1.01 5.26 23.54
CA GLU A 266 1.47 5.59 22.19
C GLU A 266 1.30 7.08 21.84
N ASN A 267 2.01 7.58 20.81
CA ASN A 267 2.02 9.00 20.42
C ASN A 267 1.09 9.36 19.25
N ASP A 268 -0.18 8.96 19.35
CA ASP A 268 -1.20 9.12 18.31
C ASP A 268 -1.43 10.58 17.90
N ILE A 269 -1.50 11.51 18.87
CA ILE A 269 -1.88 12.90 18.58
C ILE A 269 -0.77 13.65 17.87
N GLU A 270 0.49 13.43 18.25
CA GLU A 270 1.66 13.95 17.52
C GLU A 270 1.64 13.49 16.06
N ALA A 271 1.33 12.21 15.82
CA ALA A 271 1.21 11.67 14.47
C ALA A 271 0.06 12.32 13.67
N LEU A 272 -1.11 12.53 14.29
CA LEU A 272 -2.24 13.23 13.68
C LEU A 272 -1.95 14.71 13.39
N ILE A 273 -1.29 15.42 14.32
CA ILE A 273 -0.86 16.82 14.12
C ILE A 273 0.12 16.88 12.94
N TYR A 274 1.09 15.97 12.91
CA TYR A 274 2.03 15.84 11.79
C TYR A 274 1.28 15.61 10.47
N ALA A 275 0.33 14.67 10.44
CA ALA A 275 -0.45 14.35 9.25
C ALA A 275 -1.23 15.57 8.72
N GLN A 276 -1.89 16.34 9.58
CA GLN A 276 -2.61 17.56 9.15
C GLN A 276 -1.69 18.59 8.51
N LYS A 277 -0.46 18.73 9.02
CA LYS A 277 0.54 19.68 8.51
C LYS A 277 1.14 19.21 7.19
N GLU A 278 1.48 17.93 7.09
CA GLU A 278 2.14 17.35 5.91
C GLU A 278 1.15 17.18 4.74
N PHE A 279 -0.13 16.94 5.04
CA PHE A 279 -1.17 16.70 4.04
C PHE A 279 -2.30 17.75 4.11
N PRO A 280 -2.01 19.02 3.78
CA PRO A 280 -3.02 20.08 3.80
C PRO A 280 -4.15 19.85 2.76
N ASP A 281 -3.88 19.03 1.74
CA ASP A 281 -4.78 18.67 0.66
C ASP A 281 -5.64 17.43 0.96
N ALA A 282 -5.44 16.76 2.10
CA ALA A 282 -6.27 15.64 2.53
C ALA A 282 -7.72 16.10 2.75
N ASN A 283 -8.69 15.22 2.55
CA ASN A 283 -10.09 15.46 2.93
C ASN A 283 -10.48 14.67 4.18
N THR A 284 -9.91 13.48 4.37
CA THR A 284 -10.21 12.57 5.48
C THR A 284 -8.90 12.12 6.16
N PHE A 285 -8.87 12.19 7.49
CA PHE A 285 -7.82 11.57 8.31
C PHE A 285 -8.41 10.34 8.99
N VAL A 286 -7.77 9.19 8.80
CA VAL A 286 -8.17 7.92 9.43
C VAL A 286 -7.07 7.49 10.38
N LEU A 287 -7.36 7.39 11.67
CA LEU A 287 -6.49 6.79 12.67
C LEU A 287 -6.78 5.29 12.76
N ILE A 288 -5.77 4.44 12.64
CA ILE A 288 -5.82 3.02 13.04
C ILE A 288 -5.06 2.93 14.36
N GLY A 289 -5.80 2.76 15.46
CA GLY A 289 -5.26 2.84 16.83
C GLY A 289 -5.54 1.59 17.67
N ASP A 290 -4.71 1.39 18.70
CA ASP A 290 -4.81 0.25 19.62
C ASP A 290 -5.71 0.57 20.81
N ASN A 291 -6.88 -0.08 20.90
CA ASN A 291 -7.80 0.03 22.03
C ASN A 291 -7.34 -0.75 23.28
N GLN A 292 -6.12 -1.23 23.29
CA GLN A 292 -5.42 -1.82 24.44
C GLN A 292 -4.29 -0.92 24.95
N SER A 293 -4.09 0.24 24.32
CA SER A 293 -3.10 1.26 24.69
C SER A 293 -3.77 2.60 25.06
N LYS A 294 -3.06 3.39 25.89
CA LYS A 294 -3.41 4.79 26.15
C LYS A 294 -2.79 5.70 25.10
N VAL A 295 -3.44 6.83 24.86
CA VAL A 295 -2.87 7.88 24.02
C VAL A 295 -2.00 8.80 24.90
N ARG A 296 -0.68 8.62 24.85
CA ARG A 296 0.33 9.33 25.67
C ARG A 296 0.14 10.84 25.64
N ASP A 297 -0.14 11.35 24.46
CA ASP A 297 -0.14 12.76 24.12
C ASP A 297 -1.57 13.32 23.95
N ILE A 298 -2.57 12.69 24.57
CA ILE A 298 -3.98 13.13 24.55
C ILE A 298 -4.21 14.57 25.04
N SER A 299 -3.23 15.14 25.76
CA SER A 299 -3.22 16.55 26.15
C SER A 299 -3.09 17.50 24.97
N LEU A 300 -2.58 17.04 23.82
CA LEU A 300 -2.40 17.83 22.60
C LEU A 300 -3.62 17.84 21.68
N VAL A 301 -4.69 17.12 22.02
CA VAL A 301 -5.85 16.90 21.14
C VAL A 301 -6.50 18.18 20.62
N ASP A 302 -6.48 19.25 21.42
CA ASP A 302 -7.06 20.55 21.04
C ASP A 302 -6.33 21.24 19.88
N GLN A 303 -5.15 20.75 19.51
CA GLN A 303 -4.40 21.20 18.32
C GLN A 303 -4.97 20.61 17.02
N LEU A 304 -5.73 19.51 17.09
CA LEU A 304 -6.40 18.94 15.94
C LEU A 304 -7.57 19.83 15.52
N LYS A 305 -7.67 20.13 14.22
CA LYS A 305 -8.65 21.08 13.67
C LYS A 305 -9.62 20.42 12.69
N ARG A 306 -9.46 19.13 12.46
CA ARG A 306 -10.21 18.36 11.48
C ARG A 306 -10.76 17.09 12.12
N PRO A 307 -11.95 16.62 11.69
CA PRO A 307 -12.46 15.33 12.12
C PRO A 307 -11.48 14.19 11.85
N VAL A 308 -11.42 13.25 12.78
CA VAL A 308 -10.59 12.03 12.68
C VAL A 308 -11.51 10.82 12.71
N GLU A 309 -11.41 9.97 11.70
CA GLU A 309 -12.10 8.67 11.65
C GLU A 309 -11.24 7.66 12.40
N ILE A 310 -11.71 7.11 13.52
CA ILE A 310 -10.90 6.27 14.41
C ILE A 310 -11.32 4.82 14.25
N ILE A 311 -10.46 4.01 13.62
CA ILE A 311 -10.63 2.56 13.51
C ILE A 311 -9.79 1.91 14.61
N LEU A 312 -10.45 1.19 15.50
CA LEU A 312 -9.82 0.48 16.60
C LEU A 312 -9.72 -1.01 16.31
N ASN A 313 -8.68 -1.64 16.83
CA ASN A 313 -8.41 -3.06 16.67
C ASN A 313 -9.58 -3.97 17.13
N TYR A 314 -9.76 -4.09 18.44
CA TYR A 314 -10.79 -4.90 19.08
C TYR A 314 -11.21 -4.25 20.40
N ALA A 315 -12.46 -4.47 20.81
CA ALA A 315 -12.94 -4.12 22.13
C ALA A 315 -13.66 -5.30 22.75
N ASP A 316 -13.45 -5.55 24.05
CA ASP A 316 -14.39 -6.36 24.81
C ASP A 316 -15.78 -5.70 24.75
N GLU A 317 -16.84 -6.50 24.82
CA GLU A 317 -18.21 -6.01 24.84
C GLU A 317 -18.89 -6.34 26.16
N ASP A 318 -19.79 -5.45 26.61
CA ASP A 318 -20.68 -5.77 27.72
C ASP A 318 -21.74 -6.79 27.29
N LYS A 319 -22.57 -7.24 28.25
CA LYS A 319 -23.64 -8.21 28.01
C LYS A 319 -24.67 -7.81 26.94
N ASN A 320 -24.71 -6.53 26.54
CA ASN A 320 -25.62 -6.00 25.52
C ASN A 320 -24.89 -5.76 24.18
N GLY A 321 -23.64 -6.17 24.04
CA GLY A 321 -22.83 -5.95 22.84
C GLY A 321 -22.23 -4.55 22.74
N ILE A 322 -22.23 -3.76 23.83
CA ILE A 322 -21.68 -2.39 23.81
C ILE A 322 -20.17 -2.46 24.10
N PRO A 323 -19.29 -1.92 23.22
CA PRO A 323 -17.85 -2.05 23.37
C PRO A 323 -17.28 -1.19 24.50
N TYR A 324 -16.20 -1.69 25.13
CA TYR A 324 -15.32 -0.96 26.03
C TYR A 324 -14.22 -0.25 25.24
N ILE A 325 -14.32 1.08 25.17
CA ILE A 325 -13.41 1.93 24.40
C ILE A 325 -12.54 2.75 25.34
N VAL A 326 -11.24 2.80 25.08
CA VAL A 326 -10.29 3.63 25.84
C VAL A 326 -10.77 5.08 25.82
N SER A 327 -10.81 5.68 27.01
CA SER A 327 -11.39 7.01 27.22
C SER A 327 -10.73 8.10 26.36
N ASP A 328 -9.46 7.92 26.01
CA ASP A 328 -8.71 8.86 25.17
C ASP A 328 -9.21 8.88 23.72
N TYR A 329 -9.53 7.73 23.11
CA TYR A 329 -10.15 7.71 21.77
C TYR A 329 -11.56 8.31 21.77
N LYS A 330 -12.33 8.10 22.85
CA LYS A 330 -13.63 8.77 23.03
C LYS A 330 -13.44 10.29 23.06
N LYS A 331 -12.47 10.78 23.83
CA LYS A 331 -12.14 12.21 23.90
C LYS A 331 -11.68 12.74 22.54
N LEU A 332 -10.83 12.01 21.83
CA LEU A 332 -10.36 12.36 20.49
C LEU A 332 -11.52 12.53 19.51
N ALA A 333 -12.43 11.55 19.43
CA ALA A 333 -13.61 11.63 18.57
C ALA A 333 -14.49 12.84 18.91
N LEU A 334 -14.78 13.04 20.21
CA LEU A 334 -15.64 14.13 20.67
C LEU A 334 -15.04 15.52 20.42
N VAL A 335 -13.71 15.69 20.60
CA VAL A 335 -13.03 16.98 20.37
C VAL A 335 -12.92 17.29 18.89
N THR A 336 -12.65 16.29 18.06
CA THR A 336 -12.46 16.48 16.61
C THR A 336 -13.77 16.48 15.81
N GLY A 337 -14.87 16.02 16.42
CA GLY A 337 -16.12 15.73 15.70
C GLY A 337 -16.00 14.52 14.77
N GLY A 338 -15.11 13.59 15.12
CA GLY A 338 -14.83 12.35 14.39
C GLY A 338 -15.74 11.18 14.81
N ASN A 339 -15.58 10.05 14.11
CA ASN A 339 -16.33 8.82 14.37
C ASN A 339 -15.42 7.73 14.92
N ILE A 340 -16.00 6.74 15.61
CA ILE A 340 -15.29 5.55 16.10
C ILE A 340 -15.85 4.30 15.44
N TYR A 341 -14.96 3.43 14.98
CA TYR A 341 -15.25 2.14 14.37
C TYR A 341 -14.54 1.05 15.17
N VAL A 342 -15.29 0.09 15.70
CA VAL A 342 -14.74 -1.04 16.47
C VAL A 342 -15.71 -2.21 16.41
N ASN A 343 -15.22 -3.44 16.33
CA ASN A 343 -16.05 -4.66 16.29
C ASN A 343 -17.17 -4.62 15.23
N LYS A 344 -16.93 -4.00 14.05
CA LYS A 344 -17.93 -3.79 12.99
C LYS A 344 -19.11 -2.90 13.38
N GLN A 345 -18.98 -2.17 14.49
CA GLN A 345 -19.93 -1.15 14.92
C GLN A 345 -19.35 0.22 14.61
N SER A 346 -20.22 1.19 14.31
CA SER A 346 -19.85 2.59 14.09
C SER A 346 -20.58 3.49 15.08
N PHE A 347 -19.87 4.49 15.60
CA PHE A 347 -20.37 5.48 16.54
C PHE A 347 -20.03 6.87 15.99
N SER A 348 -21.04 7.57 15.47
CA SER A 348 -20.86 8.80 14.70
C SER A 348 -21.49 10.04 15.35
N THR A 349 -22.32 9.84 16.39
CA THR A 349 -22.91 10.94 17.14
C THR A 349 -22.31 11.06 18.54
N ILE A 350 -22.42 12.24 19.14
CA ILE A 350 -21.98 12.50 20.53
C ILE A 350 -22.66 11.52 21.50
N ASP A 351 -23.95 11.23 21.31
CA ASP A 351 -24.71 10.34 22.20
C ASP A 351 -24.29 8.88 22.02
N GLU A 352 -24.07 8.44 20.77
CA GLU A 352 -23.53 7.11 20.47
C GLU A 352 -22.15 6.92 21.11
N ILE A 353 -21.22 7.86 20.92
CA ILE A 353 -19.87 7.79 21.48
C ILE A 353 -19.92 7.78 23.02
N LYS A 354 -20.79 8.58 23.63
CA LYS A 354 -20.97 8.59 25.10
C LYS A 354 -21.59 7.30 25.62
N SER A 355 -22.43 6.64 24.83
CA SER A 355 -23.12 5.40 25.23
C SER A 355 -22.20 4.19 25.35
N THR A 356 -21.06 4.20 24.65
CA THR A 356 -20.03 3.15 24.76
C THR A 356 -19.47 3.06 26.17
N ARG A 357 -18.97 1.89 26.57
CA ARG A 357 -18.33 1.73 27.87
C ARG A 357 -16.95 2.36 27.84
N SER A 358 -16.57 3.01 28.93
CA SER A 358 -15.23 3.59 29.04
C SER A 358 -14.27 2.55 29.63
N LEU A 359 -13.22 2.25 28.89
CA LEU A 359 -12.06 1.52 29.38
C LEU A 359 -11.06 2.53 29.95
N GLN A 360 -10.61 2.29 31.18
CA GLN A 360 -9.47 2.98 31.76
C GLN A 360 -8.36 1.97 31.94
N LEU A 361 -7.28 2.20 31.19
CA LEU A 361 -6.06 1.43 31.34
C LEU A 361 -5.25 2.01 32.50
N ASN A 362 -4.45 1.18 33.16
CA ASN A 362 -3.51 1.65 34.17
C ASN A 362 -2.16 1.95 33.51
N ASP A 363 -1.44 2.96 34.00
CA ASP A 363 -0.05 3.19 33.62
C ASP A 363 0.80 2.12 34.33
N GLN A 364 0.93 0.93 33.76
CA GLN A 364 1.89 -0.07 34.24
C GLN A 364 3.20 0.03 33.48
#